data_AF-A0A4R6NYQ4-F1
#
_entry.id   AF-A0A4R6NYQ4-F1
#
_cell.length_a   1.000
_cell.length_b   1.000
_cell.length_c   1.000
_cell.angle_alpha   90.00
_cell.angle_beta   90.00
_cell.angle_gamma   90.00
#
_symmetry.space_group_name_H-M   'P 1'
#
loop_
_entity.id
_entity.type
_entity.pdbx_description
1 polymer ?
#
loop_
_entity_poly.entity_id
_entity_poly.type
_entity_poly.pdbx_seq_one_letter_code
_entity_poly.pdbx_strand_id
1 'polypeptide(L)'
;MGKSTLCHQVASDRHYLTFDDHAILTAAQQDPTGFIQSLPEQVTLDEIQRVPELILAIKAEVDRNRQPGRFLLTGSANLLLLPKVKESLAGRVEILHLHPLAELEKEQNKPAFLEALFSGKLKPRITQAQQELLG
;
A
#
# COMPACT_ATOMS: atom_id res chain seq x y z
N MET A 1 3.86 7.69 4.41
CA MET A 1 3.70 7.35 5.83
C MET A 1 2.21 7.11 6.08
N GLY A 2 1.81 5.96 6.61
CA GLY A 2 0.40 5.68 6.96
C GLY A 2 -0.18 4.32 6.54
N LYS A 3 0.53 3.50 5.74
CA LYS A 3 0.04 2.17 5.31
C LYS A 3 -0.12 1.18 6.47
N SER A 4 0.96 0.99 7.24
CA SER A 4 0.93 0.08 8.40
C SER A 4 -0.02 0.60 9.47
N THR A 5 -0.08 1.92 9.70
CA THR A 5 -1.08 2.57 10.58
C THR A 5 -2.50 2.26 10.15
N LEU A 6 -2.82 2.41 8.86
CA LEU A 6 -4.15 2.11 8.33
C LEU A 6 -4.47 0.62 8.47
N CYS A 7 -3.52 -0.27 8.19
CA CYS A 7 -3.71 -1.72 8.36
C CYS A 7 -3.99 -2.09 9.81
N HIS A 8 -3.26 -1.52 10.77
CA HIS A 8 -3.56 -1.71 12.19
C HIS A 8 -4.94 -1.19 12.60
N GLN A 9 -5.46 -0.16 11.94
CA GLN A 9 -6.78 0.39 12.23
C GLN A 9 -7.92 -0.43 11.62
N VAL A 10 -7.77 -0.90 10.38
CA VAL A 10 -8.85 -1.58 9.63
C VAL A 10 -8.83 -3.10 9.76
N ALA A 11 -7.71 -3.66 10.22
CA ALA A 11 -7.41 -5.09 10.19
C ALA A 11 -6.76 -5.57 11.51
N SER A 12 -7.20 -4.97 12.63
CA SER A 12 -6.63 -5.17 13.98
C SER A 12 -6.79 -6.59 14.54
N ASP A 13 -7.76 -7.34 14.04
CA ASP A 13 -8.09 -8.72 14.42
C ASP A 13 -7.24 -9.78 13.70
N ARG A 14 -6.42 -9.36 12.73
CA ARG A 14 -5.61 -10.25 11.91
C ARG A 14 -4.24 -10.47 12.51
N HIS A 15 -3.69 -11.66 12.29
CA HIS A 15 -2.29 -11.90 12.63
C HIS A 15 -1.40 -11.02 11.75
N TYR A 16 -0.44 -10.30 12.34
CA TYR A 16 0.39 -9.34 11.62
C TYR A 16 1.85 -9.78 11.67
N LEU A 17 2.46 -9.95 10.50
CA LEU A 17 3.87 -10.28 10.33
C LEU A 17 4.51 -9.23 9.42
N THR A 18 5.71 -8.78 9.78
CA THR A 18 6.50 -7.85 8.97
C THR A 18 7.81 -8.49 8.54
N PHE A 19 8.16 -8.32 7.26
CA PHE A 19 9.47 -8.75 6.74
C PHE A 19 10.61 -7.77 7.07
N ASP A 20 10.32 -6.74 7.88
CA ASP A 20 11.36 -5.95 8.55
C ASP A 20 12.00 -6.68 9.74
N ASP A 21 11.29 -7.66 10.31
CA ASP A 21 11.89 -8.59 11.26
C ASP A 21 12.80 -9.58 10.50
N HIS A 22 14.07 -9.62 10.88
CA HIS A 22 15.06 -10.45 10.21
C HIS A 22 14.78 -11.95 10.33
N ALA A 23 14.27 -12.41 11.48
CA ALA A 23 13.95 -13.82 11.69
C ALA A 23 12.77 -14.25 10.80
N ILE A 24 11.73 -13.42 10.71
CA ILE A 24 10.58 -13.65 9.83
C ILE A 24 11.03 -13.67 8.37
N LEU A 25 11.83 -12.67 7.98
CA LEU A 25 12.39 -12.57 6.62
C LEU A 25 13.17 -13.82 6.24
N THR A 26 14.09 -14.26 7.10
CA THR A 26 14.92 -15.45 6.85
C THR A 26 14.06 -16.71 6.76
N ALA A 27 13.09 -16.91 7.66
CA ALA A 27 12.20 -18.07 7.62
C ALA A 27 11.41 -18.12 6.31
N ALA A 28 10.86 -16.98 5.89
CA ALA A 28 10.10 -16.86 4.64
C ALA A 28 10.96 -17.10 3.39
N GLN A 29 12.22 -16.69 3.40
CA GLN A 29 13.15 -16.91 2.30
C GLN A 29 13.66 -18.36 2.21
N GLN A 30 13.84 -19.02 3.36
CA GLN A 30 14.34 -20.39 3.42
C GLN A 30 13.33 -21.42 2.91
N ASP A 31 12.06 -21.29 3.31
CA ASP A 31 10.97 -22.13 2.81
C ASP A 31 9.70 -21.31 2.60
N PRO A 32 9.55 -20.64 1.44
CA PRO A 32 8.37 -19.82 1.15
C PRO A 32 7.06 -20.61 1.19
N THR A 33 7.11 -21.89 0.80
CA THR A 33 5.92 -22.74 0.70
C THR A 33 5.47 -23.21 2.07
N GLY A 34 6.39 -23.75 2.88
CA GLY A 34 6.10 -24.13 4.26
C GLY A 34 5.73 -22.94 5.12
N PHE A 35 6.39 -21.79 4.91
CA PHE A 35 6.05 -20.54 5.60
C PHE A 35 4.57 -20.18 5.38
N ILE A 36 4.10 -20.06 4.13
CA ILE A 36 2.70 -19.73 3.83
C ILE A 36 1.72 -20.76 4.38
N GLN A 37 2.06 -22.06 4.31
CA GLN A 37 1.19 -23.13 4.83
C GLN A 37 1.07 -23.12 6.35
N SER A 38 2.08 -22.61 7.05
CA SER A 38 2.07 -22.51 8.52
C SER A 38 1.28 -21.32 9.06
N LEU A 39 0.89 -20.37 8.19
CA LEU A 39 0.18 -19.16 8.60
C LEU A 39 -1.29 -19.43 8.95
N PRO A 40 -1.88 -18.62 9.84
CA PRO A 40 -3.31 -18.68 10.15
C PRO A 40 -4.17 -18.30 8.94
N GLU A 41 -5.47 -18.59 9.02
CA GLU A 41 -6.44 -18.32 7.93
C GLU A 41 -6.59 -16.83 7.58
N GLN A 42 -6.30 -15.91 8.50
CA GLN A 42 -6.30 -14.48 8.22
C GLN A 42 -5.01 -13.84 8.74
N VAL A 43 -4.21 -13.35 7.79
CA VAL A 43 -2.90 -12.79 8.08
C VAL A 43 -2.64 -11.55 7.25
N THR A 44 -1.90 -10.62 7.84
CA THR A 44 -1.33 -9.44 7.20
C THR A 44 0.18 -9.66 7.07
N LEU A 45 0.70 -9.55 5.85
CA LEU A 45 2.12 -9.68 5.53
C LEU A 45 2.64 -8.31 5.04
N ASP A 46 3.44 -7.65 5.88
CA ASP A 46 3.98 -6.32 5.60
C ASP A 46 5.35 -6.35 4.94
N GLU A 47 5.58 -5.38 4.05
CA GLU A 47 6.75 -5.22 3.20
C GLU A 47 7.04 -6.47 2.33
N ILE A 48 5.99 -7.07 1.75
CA ILE A 48 6.05 -8.31 0.94
C ILE A 48 7.04 -8.22 -0.24
N GLN A 49 7.40 -7.02 -0.72
CA GLN A 49 8.43 -6.86 -1.75
C GLN A 49 9.83 -7.30 -1.29
N ARG A 50 10.04 -7.47 0.02
CA ARG A 50 11.29 -8.01 0.57
C ARG A 50 11.43 -9.52 0.34
N VAL A 51 10.33 -10.22 0.06
CA VAL A 51 10.31 -11.66 -0.28
C VAL A 51 9.38 -11.92 -1.48
N PRO A 52 9.77 -11.51 -2.70
CA PRO A 52 8.94 -11.70 -3.90
C PRO A 52 8.59 -13.17 -4.18
N GLU A 53 9.39 -14.11 -3.69
CA GLU A 53 9.20 -15.56 -3.86
C GLU A 53 7.89 -16.06 -3.22
N LEU A 54 7.42 -15.39 -2.15
CA LEU A 54 6.17 -15.75 -1.47
C LEU A 54 4.94 -15.61 -2.37
N ILE A 55 5.00 -14.81 -3.44
CA ILE A 55 3.85 -14.60 -4.33
C ILE A 55 3.39 -15.91 -4.99
N LEU A 56 4.34 -16.78 -5.37
CA LEU A 56 4.02 -18.09 -5.94
C LEU A 56 3.42 -19.04 -4.89
N ALA A 57 3.96 -19.02 -3.68
CA ALA A 57 3.42 -19.81 -2.57
C ALA A 57 2.00 -19.37 -2.18
N ILE A 58 1.77 -18.05 -2.10
CA ILE A 58 0.44 -17.45 -1.87
C ILE A 58 -0.53 -17.87 -2.98
N LYS A 59 -0.13 -17.78 -4.25
CA LYS A 59 -0.96 -18.23 -5.38
C LYS A 59 -1.38 -19.69 -5.21
N ALA A 60 -0.41 -20.59 -4.99
CA ALA A 60 -0.67 -22.01 -4.84
C ALA A 60 -1.63 -22.28 -3.67
N GLU A 61 -1.47 -21.55 -2.57
CA GLU A 61 -2.32 -21.70 -1.38
C GLU A 61 -3.74 -21.15 -1.60
N VAL A 62 -3.89 -20.00 -2.25
CA VAL A 62 -5.19 -19.46 -2.64
C VAL A 62 -5.90 -20.36 -3.65
N ASP A 63 -5.17 -20.96 -4.60
CA ASP A 63 -5.75 -21.90 -5.57
C ASP A 63 -6.24 -23.21 -4.89
N ARG A 64 -5.58 -23.65 -3.81
CA ARG A 64 -6.03 -24.82 -3.02
C ARG A 64 -7.24 -24.52 -2.15
N ASN A 65 -7.25 -23.39 -1.46
CA ASN A 65 -8.33 -23.00 -0.57
C ASN A 65 -8.68 -21.52 -0.78
N ARG A 66 -9.69 -21.29 -1.63
CA ARG A 66 -10.16 -19.95 -1.99
C ARG A 66 -11.02 -19.37 -0.88
N GLN A 67 -10.37 -18.62 0.02
CA GLN A 67 -11.03 -17.79 1.00
C GLN A 67 -10.72 -16.31 0.73
N PRO A 68 -11.72 -15.48 0.38
CA PRO A 68 -11.55 -14.04 0.22
C PRO A 68 -10.94 -13.42 1.49
N GLY A 69 -9.98 -12.51 1.31
CA GLY A 69 -9.38 -11.80 2.43
C GLY A 69 -8.49 -12.64 3.34
N ARG A 70 -8.07 -13.85 2.93
CA ARG A 70 -7.10 -14.67 3.69
C ARG A 70 -5.74 -13.97 3.86
N PHE A 71 -5.21 -13.40 2.79
CA PHE A 71 -3.96 -12.66 2.80
C PHE A 71 -4.21 -11.17 2.57
N LEU A 72 -3.76 -10.33 3.51
CA LEU A 72 -3.63 -8.90 3.30
C LEU A 72 -2.14 -8.60 3.10
N LEU A 73 -1.78 -8.06 1.95
CA LEU A 73 -0.39 -7.79 1.59
C LEU A 73 -0.15 -6.29 1.57
N THR A 74 0.92 -5.85 2.22
CA THR A 74 1.36 -4.45 2.18
C THR A 74 2.80 -4.34 1.72
N GLY A 75 3.11 -3.18 1.14
CA GLY A 75 4.44 -2.89 0.65
C GLY A 75 4.56 -1.43 0.24
N SER A 76 5.73 -0.86 0.50
CA SER A 76 6.08 0.49 0.07
C SER A 76 6.43 0.56 -1.42
N ALA A 77 6.96 -0.54 -1.98
CA ALA A 77 7.22 -0.66 -3.41
C ALA A 77 5.98 -1.14 -4.19
N ASN A 78 5.87 -0.71 -5.45
CA ASN A 78 4.81 -1.18 -6.32
C ASN A 78 5.11 -2.62 -6.79
N LEU A 79 4.68 -3.59 -6.00
CA LEU A 79 4.79 -5.04 -6.26
C LEU A 79 4.26 -5.47 -7.64
N LEU A 80 3.31 -4.72 -8.18
CA LEU A 80 2.70 -4.98 -9.48
C LEU A 80 3.58 -4.60 -10.65
N LEU A 81 4.70 -3.89 -10.41
CA LEU A 81 5.71 -3.67 -11.44
C LEU A 81 6.51 -4.95 -11.73
N LEU A 82 6.46 -5.94 -10.84
CA LEU A 82 7.08 -7.24 -11.08
C LEU A 82 6.17 -8.06 -12.03
N PRO A 83 6.59 -8.35 -13.28
CA PRO A 83 5.74 -9.00 -14.27
C PRO A 83 5.17 -10.34 -13.78
N LYS A 84 6.00 -11.10 -13.06
CA LYS A 84 5.63 -12.40 -12.47
C LYS A 84 4.52 -12.32 -11.43
N VAL A 85 4.38 -11.19 -10.74
CA VAL A 85 3.38 -11.00 -9.67
C VAL A 85 1.98 -10.78 -10.25
N LYS A 86 1.88 -9.96 -11.29
CA LYS A 86 0.61 -9.70 -11.98
C LYS A 86 0.00 -10.97 -12.58
N GLU A 87 0.81 -11.77 -13.27
CA GLU A 87 0.34 -13.02 -13.88
C GLU A 87 -0.02 -14.07 -12.82
N SER A 88 0.71 -14.11 -11.71
CA SER A 88 0.47 -15.07 -10.64
C SER A 88 -0.83 -14.81 -9.89
N LEU A 89 -1.18 -13.55 -9.64
CA LEU A 89 -2.32 -13.17 -8.81
C LEU A 89 -3.56 -12.70 -9.60
N ALA A 90 -3.52 -12.74 -10.94
CA ALA A 90 -4.62 -12.30 -11.79
C ALA A 90 -5.97 -12.94 -11.38
N GLY A 91 -6.99 -12.09 -11.19
CA GLY A 91 -8.34 -12.50 -10.81
C GLY A 91 -8.51 -13.05 -9.38
N ARG A 92 -7.47 -12.95 -8.54
CA ARG A 92 -7.47 -13.45 -7.15
C ARG A 92 -7.02 -12.40 -6.14
N VAL A 93 -6.64 -11.22 -6.60
CA VAL A 93 -6.16 -10.12 -5.79
C VAL A 93 -6.96 -8.86 -6.11
N GLU A 94 -7.29 -8.12 -5.08
CA GLU A 94 -7.71 -6.73 -5.18
C GLU A 94 -6.54 -5.85 -4.76
N ILE A 95 -6.27 -4.79 -5.52
CA ILE A 95 -5.15 -3.89 -5.30
C ILE A 95 -5.71 -2.53 -4.90
N LEU A 96 -5.27 -2.04 -3.75
CA LEU A 96 -5.56 -0.69 -3.29
C LEU A 96 -4.28 0.15 -3.28
N HIS A 97 -4.27 1.22 -4.07
CA HIS A 97 -3.16 2.18 -4.10
C HIS A 97 -3.41 3.30 -3.08
N LEU A 98 -2.59 3.36 -2.05
CA LEU A 98 -2.63 4.41 -1.04
C LEU A 98 -1.69 5.56 -1.44
N HIS A 99 -2.28 6.68 -1.85
CA HIS A 99 -1.55 7.92 -2.10
C HIS A 99 -1.15 8.59 -0.77
N PRO A 100 -0.09 9.41 -0.76
CA PRO A 100 0.18 10.29 0.37
C PRO A 100 -1.03 11.18 0.66
N LEU A 101 -1.26 11.47 1.94
CA LEU A 101 -2.26 12.47 2.34
C LEU A 101 -1.90 13.82 1.73
N ALA A 102 -2.87 14.46 1.10
CA ALA A 102 -2.77 15.85 0.69
C ALA A 102 -2.65 16.76 1.93
N GLU A 103 -2.06 17.94 1.78
CA GLU A 103 -1.85 18.84 2.93
C GLU A 103 -3.17 19.23 3.60
N LEU A 104 -4.21 19.45 2.82
CA LEU A 104 -5.56 19.72 3.32
C LEU A 104 -6.16 18.53 4.09
N GLU A 105 -5.86 17.30 3.69
CA GLU A 105 -6.35 16.10 4.40
C GLU A 105 -5.67 15.96 5.77
N LYS A 106 -4.39 16.37 5.89
CA LYS A 106 -3.70 16.39 7.18
C LYS A 106 -4.34 17.38 8.15
N GLU A 107 -4.80 18.52 7.64
CA GLU A 107 -5.52 19.54 8.42
C GLU A 107 -7.01 19.21 8.63
N GLN A 108 -7.49 18.06 8.13
CA GLN A 108 -8.91 17.68 8.10
C GLN A 108 -9.81 18.71 7.38
N ASN A 109 -9.20 19.49 6.49
CA ASN A 109 -9.87 20.52 5.71
C ASN A 109 -10.42 19.93 4.41
N LYS A 110 -11.62 20.37 4.01
CA LYS A 110 -12.18 19.98 2.72
C LYS A 110 -11.49 20.77 1.59
N PRO A 111 -11.17 20.12 0.46
CA PRO A 111 -10.62 20.83 -0.70
C PRO A 111 -11.66 21.79 -1.27
N ALA A 112 -11.46 23.09 -1.04
CA ALA A 112 -12.37 24.14 -1.49
C ALA A 112 -11.84 24.94 -2.69
N PHE A 113 -10.58 24.74 -3.10
CA PHE A 113 -9.94 25.56 -4.15
C PHE A 113 -10.65 25.45 -5.50
N LEU A 114 -10.88 24.23 -6.00
CA LEU A 114 -11.54 24.02 -7.29
C LEU A 114 -13.00 24.51 -7.26
N GLU A 115 -13.70 24.27 -6.16
CA GLU A 115 -15.05 24.78 -5.96
C GLU A 115 -15.07 26.32 -5.97
N ALA A 116 -14.13 26.97 -5.28
CA ALA A 116 -13.98 28.43 -5.28
C ALA A 116 -13.60 28.99 -6.66
N LEU A 117 -12.77 28.25 -7.42
CA LEU A 117 -12.36 28.61 -8.79
C LEU A 117 -13.54 28.54 -9.75
N PHE A 118 -14.26 27.42 -9.79
CA PHE A 118 -15.41 27.24 -10.69
C PHE A 118 -16.64 28.05 -10.29
N SER A 119 -16.79 28.40 -9.01
CA SER A 119 -17.85 29.31 -8.56
C SER A 119 -17.55 30.79 -8.81
N GLY A 120 -16.38 31.13 -9.38
CA GLY A 120 -15.99 32.51 -9.67
C GLY A 120 -15.75 33.36 -8.42
N LYS A 121 -15.65 32.74 -7.24
CA LYS A 121 -15.44 33.42 -5.95
C LYS A 121 -13.98 33.79 -5.71
N LEU A 122 -13.05 33.19 -6.45
CA LEU A 122 -11.64 33.57 -6.42
C LEU A 122 -11.47 34.92 -7.13
N LYS A 123 -10.99 35.92 -6.38
CA LYS A 123 -10.54 37.20 -6.94
C LYS A 123 -9.05 37.09 -7.27
N PRO A 124 -8.66 36.89 -8.54
CA PRO A 124 -7.26 36.81 -8.89
C PRO A 124 -6.58 38.16 -8.64
N ARG A 125 -5.39 38.14 -8.06
CA ARG A 125 -4.50 39.29 -7.96
C ARG A 125 -3.20 38.94 -8.65
N ILE A 126 -2.86 39.65 -9.73
CA ILE A 126 -1.56 39.54 -10.36
C ILE A 126 -0.60 40.39 -9.53
N THR A 127 0.33 39.75 -8.85
CA THR A 127 1.43 40.43 -8.18
C THR A 127 2.57 40.56 -9.18
N GLN A 128 2.93 41.79 -9.58
CA GLN A 128 4.17 42.01 -10.34
C GLN A 128 5.34 41.74 -9.39
N ALA A 129 6.12 40.70 -9.65
CA ALA A 129 7.43 40.53 -9.01
C ALA A 129 8.30 41.71 -9.47
N GLN A 130 8.68 42.57 -8.51
CA GLN A 130 9.43 43.79 -8.79
C GLN A 130 10.77 43.48 -9.46
N GLN A 131 11.06 44.29 -10.47
CA GLN A 131 12.38 44.53 -11.01
C GLN A 131 13.30 45.06 -9.88
N GLU A 132 14.10 44.19 -9.28
CA GLU A 132 15.31 44.59 -8.53
C GLU A 132 16.49 43.80 -9.10
N LEU A 133 16.94 44.23 -10.28
CA LEU A 133 18.27 43.85 -10.77
C LEU A 133 18.82 44.98 -11.64
N LEU A 134 19.02 46.16 -11.02
CA LEU A 134 19.89 47.23 -11.49
C LEU A 134 20.19 48.14 -10.29
N GLY A 135 21.27 47.81 -9.58
CA GLY A 135 21.96 48.61 -8.59
C GLY A 135 23.44 48.26 -8.65
#